data_AF-A0A8H8A7P6-F1
#
_entry.id   AF-A0A8H8A7P6-F1
#
_cell.length_a   1.000
_cell.length_b   1.000
_cell.length_c   1.000
_cell.angle_alpha   90.00
_cell.angle_beta   90.00
_cell.angle_gamma   90.00
#
_symmetry.space_group_name_H-M   'P 1'
#
loop_
_entity.id
_entity.type
_entity.pdbx_description
1 polymer ?
#
loop_
_entity_poly.entity_id
_entity_poly.type
_entity_poly.pdbx_seq_one_letter_code
_entity_poly.pdbx_strand_id
1 'polypeptide(L)'
;MATGEETGDEAIGDLSDKVAVILSEIGDIEENHASQIDDSRRVLKTIRNIENSVQPLRDAKQKLADQIAVLRHREGESGRVREQEQRLVRLEAENLVAEAQLTHVSRQKLKEAYNMYFQAVQERGEKQCLLSHYGRRLLELLDDSPVMPGDTRVGYEGEKEARELLLEAEEALQAWRPGQLEGGRGESAVAVVGRELEKQGL
;
A
#
# COMPACT_ATOMS: atom_id res chain seq x y z
N MET A 1 22.76 16.84 -4.50
CA MET A 1 22.72 18.07 -3.69
C MET A 1 24.11 18.26 -3.12
N ALA A 2 24.87 19.27 -3.55
CA ALA A 2 26.20 19.57 -3.03
C ALA A 2 26.10 20.77 -2.10
N THR A 3 25.83 20.54 -0.81
CA THR A 3 25.72 21.61 0.19
C THR A 3 27.03 21.86 0.95
N GLY A 4 28.09 21.08 0.68
CA GLY A 4 29.39 21.19 1.36
C GLY A 4 30.54 21.79 0.55
N GLU A 5 30.51 21.70 -0.79
CA GLU A 5 31.66 22.07 -1.65
C GLU A 5 32.05 23.55 -1.51
N GLU A 6 31.09 24.45 -1.29
CA GLU A 6 31.36 25.89 -1.16
C GLU A 6 31.95 26.28 0.21
N THR A 7 31.87 25.40 1.21
CA THR A 7 32.40 25.67 2.56
C THR A 7 33.89 25.36 2.70
N GLY A 8 34.42 24.50 1.82
CA GLY A 8 35.78 23.96 1.94
C GLY A 8 35.97 23.04 3.16
N ASP A 9 34.89 22.66 3.85
CA ASP A 9 34.91 21.74 4.99
C ASP A 9 34.78 20.30 4.48
N GLU A 10 35.86 19.53 4.62
CA GLU A 10 35.94 18.13 4.18
C GLU A 10 34.90 17.24 4.86
N ALA A 11 34.55 17.49 6.13
CA ALA A 11 33.53 16.72 6.85
C ALA A 11 32.15 16.94 6.25
N ILE A 12 31.81 18.20 5.97
CA ILE A 12 30.50 18.56 5.38
C ILE A 12 30.40 17.97 3.98
N GLY A 13 31.44 18.08 3.15
CA GLY A 13 31.49 17.47 1.82
C GLY A 13 31.23 15.96 1.89
N ASP A 14 32.08 15.25 2.64
CA ASP A 14 32.05 13.79 2.74
C ASP A 14 30.71 13.24 3.30
N LEU A 15 30.21 13.84 4.38
CA LEU A 15 28.96 13.39 5.00
C LEU A 15 27.75 13.76 4.15
N SER A 16 27.76 14.91 3.47
CA SER A 16 26.66 15.30 2.58
C SER A 16 26.52 14.35 1.40
N ASP A 17 27.64 13.88 0.82
CA ASP A 17 27.65 12.90 -0.25
C ASP A 17 27.07 11.55 0.22
N LYS A 18 27.43 11.10 1.41
CA LYS A 18 26.92 9.83 1.97
C LYS A 18 25.46 9.92 2.37
N VAL A 19 25.02 11.04 2.93
CA VAL A 19 23.60 11.29 3.19
C VAL A 19 22.82 11.31 1.87
N ALA A 20 23.39 11.85 0.78
CA ALA A 20 22.75 11.81 -0.53
C ALA A 20 22.55 10.37 -1.03
N VAL A 21 23.48 9.44 -0.77
CA VAL A 21 23.30 8.01 -1.08
C VAL A 21 22.11 7.43 -0.31
N ILE A 22 22.02 7.66 1.01
CA ILE A 22 20.89 7.21 1.84
C ILE A 22 19.56 7.78 1.31
N LEU A 23 19.52 9.06 0.95
CA LEU A 23 18.34 9.71 0.40
C LEU A 23 17.96 9.17 -0.98
N SER A 24 18.94 8.80 -1.81
CA SER A 24 18.70 8.15 -3.10
C SER A 24 18.01 6.81 -2.90
N GLU A 25 18.51 5.98 -1.99
CA GLU A 25 17.92 4.67 -1.69
C GLU A 25 16.49 4.79 -1.12
N ILE A 26 16.22 5.82 -0.30
CA ILE A 26 14.85 6.14 0.14
C ILE A 26 13.96 6.46 -1.07
N GLY A 27 14.48 7.18 -2.06
CA GLY A 27 13.80 7.45 -3.32
C GLY A 27 13.44 6.18 -4.09
N ASP A 28 14.39 5.25 -4.21
CA ASP A 28 14.19 3.97 -4.91
C ASP A 28 13.14 3.10 -4.20
N ILE A 29 13.13 3.11 -2.86
CA ILE A 29 12.09 2.44 -2.05
C ILE A 29 10.71 3.04 -2.32
N GLU A 30 10.59 4.37 -2.43
CA GLU A 30 9.32 5.04 -2.73
C GLU A 30 8.83 4.74 -4.16
N GLU A 31 9.74 4.68 -5.14
CA GLU A 31 9.39 4.28 -6.51
C GLU A 31 8.86 2.84 -6.56
N ASN A 32 9.56 1.91 -5.90
CA ASN A 32 9.10 0.53 -5.79
C ASN A 32 7.75 0.44 -5.07
N HIS A 33 7.55 1.20 -3.99
CA HIS A 33 6.29 1.25 -3.27
C HIS A 33 5.13 1.76 -4.13
N ALA A 34 5.36 2.79 -4.96
CA ALA A 34 4.36 3.29 -5.90
C ALA A 34 3.92 2.20 -6.88
N SER A 35 4.88 1.42 -7.41
CA SER A 35 4.60 0.27 -8.28
C SER A 35 3.76 -0.80 -7.57
N GLN A 36 4.11 -1.16 -6.33
CA GLN A 36 3.37 -2.14 -5.52
C GLN A 36 1.93 -1.68 -5.21
N ILE A 37 1.72 -0.38 -4.94
CA ILE A 37 0.37 0.18 -4.76
C ILE A 37 -0.44 0.03 -6.05
N ASP A 38 0.16 0.31 -7.21
CA ASP A 38 -0.54 0.19 -8.49
C ASP A 38 -0.93 -1.26 -8.80
N ASP A 39 -0.11 -2.24 -8.42
CA ASP A 39 -0.47 -3.65 -8.51
C ASP A 39 -1.65 -4.01 -7.59
N SER A 40 -1.67 -3.55 -6.35
CA SER A 40 -2.84 -3.73 -5.47
C SER A 40 -4.12 -3.12 -6.06
N ARG A 41 -4.01 -1.95 -6.72
CA ARG A 41 -5.12 -1.28 -7.40
C ARG A 41 -5.61 -2.06 -8.62
N ARG A 42 -4.71 -2.71 -9.37
CA ARG A 42 -5.10 -3.59 -10.49
C ARG A 42 -5.98 -4.74 -10.03
N VAL A 43 -5.70 -5.33 -8.86
CA VAL A 43 -6.54 -6.37 -8.26
C VAL A 43 -7.95 -5.83 -7.94
N LEU A 44 -8.06 -4.62 -7.39
CA LEU A 44 -9.37 -3.98 -7.15
C LEU A 44 -10.14 -3.69 -8.44
N LYS A 45 -9.45 -3.34 -9.54
CA LYS A 45 -10.10 -3.16 -10.86
C LYS A 45 -10.76 -4.44 -11.34
N THR A 46 -10.26 -5.62 -10.99
CA THR A 46 -10.91 -6.91 -11.30
C THR A 46 -12.31 -6.99 -10.70
N ILE A 47 -12.50 -6.51 -9.46
CA ILE A 47 -13.83 -6.48 -8.80
C ILE A 47 -14.79 -5.62 -9.60
N ARG A 48 -14.38 -4.38 -9.94
CA ARG A 48 -15.18 -3.45 -10.74
C ARG A 48 -15.56 -4.04 -12.11
N ASN A 49 -14.62 -4.73 -12.77
CA ASN A 49 -14.89 -5.33 -14.08
C ASN A 49 -15.95 -6.43 -14.00
N ILE A 50 -15.92 -7.24 -12.94
CA ILE A 50 -16.93 -8.29 -12.72
C ILE A 50 -18.27 -7.65 -12.37
N GLU A 51 -18.30 -6.64 -11.51
CA GLU A 51 -19.53 -5.90 -11.19
C GLU A 51 -20.19 -5.31 -12.45
N ASN A 52 -19.39 -4.68 -13.32
CA ASN A 52 -19.85 -4.18 -14.62
C ASN A 52 -20.40 -5.28 -15.53
N SER A 53 -19.90 -6.52 -15.41
CA SER A 53 -20.41 -7.67 -16.18
C SER A 53 -21.73 -8.24 -15.62
N VAL A 54 -22.01 -8.04 -14.33
CA VAL A 54 -23.27 -8.47 -13.69
C VAL A 54 -24.40 -7.46 -13.93
N GLN A 55 -24.07 -6.18 -14.06
CA GLN A 55 -25.06 -5.11 -14.22
C GLN A 55 -26.07 -5.35 -15.38
N PRO A 56 -25.65 -5.79 -16.60
CA PRO A 56 -26.59 -6.10 -17.67
C PRO A 56 -27.62 -7.18 -17.32
N LEU A 57 -27.27 -8.16 -16.48
CA LEU A 57 -28.20 -9.20 -16.04
C LEU A 57 -29.26 -8.63 -15.09
N ARG A 58 -28.86 -7.71 -14.19
CA ARG A 58 -29.79 -6.99 -13.30
C ARG A 58 -30.79 -6.18 -14.13
N ASP A 59 -30.28 -5.43 -15.09
CA ASP A 59 -31.09 -4.56 -15.95
C ASP A 59 -32.04 -5.39 -16.84
N ALA A 60 -31.56 -6.51 -17.41
CA ALA A 60 -32.37 -7.42 -18.21
C ALA A 60 -33.49 -8.06 -17.38
N LYS A 61 -33.20 -8.48 -16.14
CA LYS A 61 -34.18 -9.03 -15.20
C LYS A 61 -35.28 -8.00 -14.91
N GLN A 62 -34.89 -6.78 -14.52
CA GLN A 62 -35.85 -5.71 -14.22
C GLN A 62 -36.72 -5.39 -15.43
N LYS A 63 -36.10 -5.21 -16.60
CA LYS A 63 -36.81 -4.90 -17.85
C LYS A 63 -37.81 -5.99 -18.22
N LEU A 64 -37.48 -7.27 -18.03
CA LEU A 64 -38.39 -8.38 -18.31
C LEU A 64 -39.55 -8.42 -17.32
N ALA A 65 -39.29 -8.17 -16.03
CA ALA A 65 -40.33 -8.06 -15.01
C ALA A 65 -41.34 -6.94 -15.33
N ASP A 66 -40.84 -5.77 -15.74
CA ASP A 66 -41.68 -4.63 -16.14
C ASP A 66 -42.52 -4.96 -17.39
N GLN A 67 -41.92 -5.63 -18.38
CA GLN A 67 -42.63 -6.09 -19.59
C GLN A 67 -43.75 -7.08 -19.24
N ILE A 68 -43.52 -8.01 -18.31
CA ILE A 68 -44.54 -8.95 -17.83
C ILE A 68 -45.67 -8.21 -17.14
N ALA A 69 -45.38 -7.22 -16.29
CA ALA A 69 -46.40 -6.43 -15.60
C ALA A 69 -47.32 -5.69 -16.60
N VAL A 70 -46.73 -5.05 -17.61
CA VAL A 70 -47.49 -4.38 -18.68
C VAL A 70 -48.30 -5.37 -19.51
N LEU A 71 -47.72 -6.53 -19.86
CA LEU A 71 -48.39 -7.56 -20.65
C LEU A 71 -49.58 -8.17 -19.90
N ARG A 72 -49.40 -8.48 -18.61
CA ARG A 72 -50.47 -8.96 -17.71
C ARG A 72 -51.64 -7.97 -17.61
N HIS A 73 -51.35 -6.67 -17.52
CA HIS A 73 -52.39 -5.65 -17.49
C HIS A 73 -53.18 -5.56 -18.81
N ARG A 74 -52.53 -5.80 -19.96
CA ARG A 74 -53.16 -5.68 -21.28
C ARG A 74 -53.92 -6.93 -21.72
N GLU A 75 -53.33 -8.10 -21.53
CA GLU A 75 -53.82 -9.37 -22.08
C GLU A 75 -54.34 -10.33 -21.01
N GLY A 76 -54.26 -9.98 -19.71
CA GLY A 76 -54.62 -10.86 -18.60
C GLY A 76 -53.66 -12.05 -18.44
N GLU A 77 -54.14 -13.12 -17.83
CA GLU A 77 -53.40 -14.40 -17.69
C GLU A 77 -53.42 -15.16 -19.03
N SER A 78 -52.55 -14.74 -19.95
CA SER A 78 -52.43 -15.32 -21.29
C SER A 78 -51.27 -16.33 -21.39
N GLY A 79 -51.29 -17.20 -22.41
CA GLY A 79 -50.17 -18.13 -22.65
C GLY A 79 -48.83 -17.43 -22.88
N ARG A 80 -48.85 -16.21 -23.45
CA ARG A 80 -47.64 -15.37 -23.67
C ARG A 80 -47.09 -14.83 -22.35
N VAL A 81 -47.97 -14.47 -21.41
CA VAL A 81 -47.57 -14.08 -20.05
C VAL A 81 -46.83 -15.22 -19.36
N ARG A 82 -47.37 -16.43 -19.41
CA ARG A 82 -46.72 -17.63 -18.84
C ARG A 82 -45.36 -17.94 -19.48
N GLU A 83 -45.23 -17.76 -20.79
CA GLU A 83 -43.96 -17.94 -21.49
C GLU A 83 -42.90 -16.92 -21.01
N GLN A 84 -43.28 -15.63 -20.91
CA GLN A 84 -42.36 -14.61 -20.41
C GLN A 84 -41.99 -14.82 -18.94
N GLU A 85 -42.92 -15.30 -18.11
CA GLU A 85 -42.64 -15.68 -16.71
C GLU A 85 -41.64 -16.83 -16.61
N GLN A 86 -41.79 -17.86 -17.43
CA GLN A 86 -40.80 -18.94 -17.48
C GLN A 86 -39.43 -18.43 -17.91
N ARG A 87 -39.38 -17.48 -18.86
CA ARG A 87 -38.14 -16.81 -19.24
C ARG A 87 -37.56 -16.00 -18.08
N LEU A 88 -38.40 -15.30 -17.30
CA LEU A 88 -37.97 -14.56 -16.11
C LEU A 88 -37.34 -15.49 -15.09
N VAL A 89 -37.96 -16.64 -14.78
CA VAL A 89 -37.39 -17.62 -13.84
C VAL A 89 -36.00 -18.10 -14.27
N ARG A 90 -35.78 -18.32 -15.58
CA ARG A 90 -34.45 -18.69 -16.10
C ARG A 90 -33.43 -17.56 -15.90
N LEU A 91 -33.81 -16.33 -16.25
CA LEU A 91 -32.96 -15.16 -16.09
C LEU A 91 -32.65 -14.85 -14.62
N GLU A 92 -33.59 -15.12 -13.71
CA GLU A 92 -33.37 -15.01 -12.27
C GLU A 92 -32.34 -16.03 -11.77
N ALA A 93 -32.39 -17.26 -12.25
CA ALA A 93 -31.38 -18.26 -11.92
C ALA A 93 -29.99 -17.86 -12.42
N GLU A 94 -29.88 -17.36 -13.66
CA GLU A 94 -28.62 -16.83 -14.21
C GLU A 94 -28.08 -15.64 -13.39
N ASN A 95 -28.97 -14.71 -13.02
CA ASN A 95 -28.60 -13.56 -12.19
C ASN A 95 -28.14 -14.00 -10.79
N LEU A 96 -28.81 -14.95 -10.14
CA LEU A 96 -28.39 -15.48 -8.83
C LEU A 96 -26.98 -16.10 -8.87
N VAL A 97 -26.67 -16.85 -9.92
CA VAL A 97 -25.32 -17.42 -10.10
C VAL A 97 -24.29 -16.31 -10.29
N ALA A 98 -24.59 -15.30 -11.11
CA ALA A 98 -23.70 -14.17 -11.35
C ALA A 98 -23.46 -13.33 -10.08
N GLU A 99 -24.48 -13.09 -9.26
CA GLU A 99 -24.36 -12.38 -7.97
C GLU A 99 -23.52 -13.17 -6.95
N ALA A 100 -23.71 -14.48 -6.89
CA ALA A 100 -22.91 -15.36 -6.04
C ALA A 100 -21.42 -15.34 -6.46
N GLN A 101 -21.15 -15.37 -7.77
CA GLN A 101 -19.80 -15.24 -8.31
C GLN A 101 -19.19 -13.87 -8.01
N LEU A 102 -19.95 -12.78 -8.21
CA LEU A 102 -19.51 -11.43 -7.87
C LEU A 102 -19.13 -11.35 -6.38
N THR A 103 -19.97 -11.88 -5.49
CA THR A 103 -19.71 -11.88 -4.04
C THR A 103 -18.44 -12.67 -3.70
N HIS A 104 -18.29 -13.86 -4.26
CA HIS A 104 -17.13 -14.72 -4.03
C HIS A 104 -15.83 -14.04 -4.50
N VAL A 105 -15.80 -13.56 -5.75
CA VAL A 105 -14.60 -12.93 -6.31
C VAL A 105 -14.30 -11.60 -5.61
N SER A 106 -15.32 -10.81 -5.26
CA SER A 106 -15.13 -9.58 -4.49
C SER A 106 -14.44 -9.86 -3.17
N ARG A 107 -14.90 -10.85 -2.40
CA ARG A 107 -14.27 -11.25 -1.13
C ARG A 107 -12.81 -11.68 -1.32
N GLN A 108 -12.55 -12.53 -2.31
CA GLN A 108 -11.22 -13.03 -2.60
C GLN A 108 -10.27 -11.90 -2.99
N LYS A 109 -10.67 -11.07 -3.96
CA LYS A 109 -9.83 -10.01 -4.52
C LYS A 109 -9.67 -8.82 -3.58
N LEU A 110 -10.65 -8.53 -2.73
CA LEU A 110 -10.53 -7.52 -1.69
C LEU A 110 -9.44 -7.91 -0.69
N LYS A 111 -9.49 -9.16 -0.20
CA LYS A 111 -8.48 -9.68 0.73
C LYS A 111 -7.08 -9.67 0.10
N GLU A 112 -6.97 -10.14 -1.14
CA GLU A 112 -5.72 -10.15 -1.90
C GLU A 112 -5.15 -8.74 -2.09
N ALA A 113 -5.95 -7.79 -2.57
CA ALA A 113 -5.52 -6.43 -2.82
C ALA A 113 -5.02 -5.74 -1.55
N TYR A 114 -5.76 -5.83 -0.45
CA TYR A 114 -5.37 -5.18 0.79
C TYR A 114 -4.20 -5.89 1.48
N ASN A 115 -4.06 -7.21 1.36
CA ASN A 115 -2.85 -7.89 1.81
C ASN A 115 -1.61 -7.35 1.07
N MET A 116 -1.67 -7.24 -0.26
CA MET A 116 -0.57 -6.67 -1.05
C MET A 116 -0.27 -5.22 -0.65
N TYR A 117 -1.31 -4.40 -0.47
CA TYR A 117 -1.17 -3.00 -0.06
C TYR A 117 -0.46 -2.89 1.31
N PHE A 118 -0.91 -3.64 2.31
CA PHE A 118 -0.33 -3.55 3.64
C PHE A 118 1.09 -4.14 3.70
N GLN A 119 1.37 -5.21 2.94
CA GLN A 119 2.73 -5.72 2.78
C GLN A 119 3.66 -4.67 2.17
N ALA A 120 3.22 -3.96 1.14
CA ALA A 120 3.98 -2.88 0.51
C ALA A 120 4.23 -1.70 1.48
N VAL A 121 3.23 -1.34 2.30
CA VAL A 121 3.39 -0.29 3.32
C VAL A 121 4.37 -0.71 4.41
N GLN A 122 4.28 -1.96 4.87
CA GLN A 122 5.19 -2.50 5.87
C GLN A 122 6.63 -2.53 5.36
N GLU A 123 6.85 -3.07 4.16
CA GLU A 123 8.17 -3.10 3.52
C GLU A 123 8.78 -1.69 3.43
N ARG A 124 8.03 -0.73 2.88
CA ARG A 124 8.47 0.66 2.77
C ARG A 124 8.87 1.24 4.13
N GLY A 125 7.97 1.11 5.11
CA GLY A 125 8.18 1.68 6.45
C GLY A 125 9.37 1.08 7.18
N GLU A 126 9.54 -0.24 7.11
CA GLU A 126 10.64 -0.93 7.79
C GLU A 126 12.00 -0.58 7.17
N LYS A 127 12.10 -0.57 5.83
CA LYS A 127 13.34 -0.19 5.13
C LYS A 127 13.69 1.28 5.33
N GLN A 128 12.71 2.19 5.33
CA GLN A 128 12.95 3.60 5.63
C GLN A 128 13.40 3.84 7.08
N CYS A 129 12.86 3.09 8.05
CA CYS A 129 13.34 3.17 9.43
C CYS A 129 14.81 2.75 9.54
N LEU A 130 15.20 1.70 8.84
CA LEU A 130 16.59 1.21 8.79
C LEU A 130 17.51 2.27 8.17
N LEU A 131 17.18 2.81 7.00
CA LEU A 131 17.97 3.87 6.36
C LEU A 131 18.06 5.14 7.21
N SER A 132 16.95 5.54 7.84
CA SER A 132 16.93 6.69 8.75
C SER A 132 17.86 6.48 9.94
N HIS A 133 17.97 5.25 10.47
CA HIS A 133 18.91 4.94 11.54
C HIS A 133 20.36 5.19 11.12
N TYR A 134 20.79 4.69 9.95
CA TYR A 134 22.16 4.91 9.45
C TYR A 134 22.40 6.37 9.05
N GLY A 135 21.41 7.04 8.45
CA GLY A 135 21.49 8.46 8.15
C GLY A 135 21.76 9.31 9.40
N ARG A 136 21.17 8.95 10.55
CA ARG A 136 21.46 9.60 11.83
C ARG A 136 22.87 9.30 12.34
N ARG A 137 23.33 8.04 12.24
CA ARG A 137 24.70 7.66 12.62
C ARG A 137 25.75 8.41 11.80
N LEU A 138 25.51 8.65 10.51
CA LEU A 138 26.38 9.49 9.68
C LEU A 138 26.51 10.92 10.23
N LEU A 139 25.41 11.50 10.71
CA LEU A 139 25.42 12.86 11.29
C LEU A 139 26.14 12.92 12.64
N GLU A 140 26.23 11.81 13.38
CA GLU A 140 26.99 11.74 14.63
C GLU A 140 28.50 11.90 14.43
N LEU A 141 28.99 11.74 13.19
CA LEU A 141 30.40 11.96 12.81
C LEU A 141 30.74 13.44 12.58
N LEU A 142 29.72 14.32 12.52
CA LEU A 142 29.92 15.75 12.33
C LEU A 142 30.07 16.45 13.69
N ASP A 143 31.27 16.96 13.97
CA ASP A 143 31.47 17.85 15.12
C ASP A 143 30.87 19.24 14.84
N ASP A 144 29.78 19.56 15.54
CA ASP A 144 29.08 20.84 15.45
C ASP A 144 29.58 21.88 16.47
N SER A 145 30.64 21.56 17.23
CA SER A 145 31.22 22.48 18.21
C SER A 145 31.69 23.78 17.54
N PRO A 146 31.33 24.95 18.11
CA PRO A 146 31.75 26.24 17.57
C PRO A 146 33.25 26.44 17.76
N VAL A 147 33.93 26.90 16.71
CA VAL A 147 35.35 27.27 16.75
C VAL A 147 35.48 28.78 16.92
N MET A 148 36.38 29.21 17.81
CA MET A 148 36.62 30.63 18.05
C MET A 148 37.30 31.27 16.82
N PRO A 149 37.01 32.54 16.49
CA PRO A 149 37.68 33.23 15.40
C PRO A 149 39.20 33.26 15.59
N GLY A 150 39.95 32.66 14.66
CA GLY A 150 41.41 32.55 14.71
C GLY A 150 41.92 31.16 15.07
N ASP A 151 41.08 30.28 15.60
CA ASP A 151 41.40 28.87 15.84
C ASP A 151 41.11 28.02 14.60
N THR A 152 41.80 26.88 14.48
CA THR A 152 41.57 25.91 13.40
C THR A 152 40.71 24.76 13.92
N ARG A 153 39.74 24.34 13.11
CA ARG A 153 38.94 23.14 13.39
C ARG A 153 39.83 21.90 13.34
N VAL A 154 39.50 20.89 14.15
CA VAL A 154 40.16 19.58 14.11
C VAL A 154 39.92 18.94 12.73
N GLY A 155 40.93 18.25 12.19
CA GLY A 155 40.83 17.56 10.91
C GLY A 155 39.77 16.46 10.93
N TYR A 156 39.08 16.28 9.81
CA TYR A 156 38.07 15.24 9.66
C TYR A 156 38.73 13.86 9.47
N GLU A 157 38.42 12.92 10.36
CA GLU A 157 38.93 11.53 10.29
C GLU A 157 37.81 10.49 10.08
N GLY A 158 36.56 10.94 9.94
CA GLY A 158 35.37 10.09 9.87
C GLY A 158 35.16 9.37 8.52
N GLU A 159 35.96 9.63 7.50
CA GLU A 159 35.74 9.13 6.12
C GLU A 159 35.65 7.60 6.07
N LYS A 160 36.46 6.90 6.87
CA LYS A 160 36.45 5.43 6.94
C LYS A 160 35.19 4.91 7.63
N GLU A 161 34.85 5.44 8.79
CA GLU A 161 33.67 5.03 9.56
C GLU A 161 32.38 5.34 8.78
N ALA A 162 32.31 6.50 8.13
CA ALA A 162 31.17 6.87 7.32
C ALA A 162 30.97 5.93 6.12
N ARG A 163 32.06 5.41 5.51
CA ARG A 163 31.98 4.37 4.47
C ARG A 163 31.50 3.03 5.04
N GLU A 164 31.99 2.63 6.20
CA GLU A 164 31.55 1.41 6.89
C GLU A 164 30.05 1.47 7.23
N LEU A 165 29.54 2.62 7.68
CA LEU A 165 28.11 2.83 7.92
C LEU A 165 27.22 2.64 6.68
N LEU A 166 27.69 3.07 5.50
CA LEU A 166 26.95 2.83 4.25
C LEU A 166 26.92 1.36 3.87
N LEU A 167 28.04 0.64 4.03
CA LEU A 167 28.11 -0.80 3.78
C LEU A 167 27.18 -1.56 4.74
N GLU A 168 27.18 -1.20 6.02
CA GLU A 168 26.25 -1.76 7.01
C GLU A 168 24.79 -1.50 6.62
N ALA A 169 24.47 -0.30 6.12
CA ALA A 169 23.12 0.03 5.66
C ALA A 169 22.69 -0.84 4.46
N GLU A 170 23.58 -1.02 3.48
CA GLU A 170 23.35 -1.89 2.33
C GLU A 170 23.14 -3.35 2.75
N GLU A 171 24.02 -3.89 3.57
CA GLU A 171 23.91 -5.26 4.09
C GLU A 171 22.61 -5.46 4.88
N ALA A 172 22.25 -4.49 5.72
CA ALA A 172 21.03 -4.56 6.51
C ALA A 172 19.77 -4.48 5.62
N LEU A 173 19.79 -3.69 4.54
CA LEU A 173 18.72 -3.68 3.53
C LEU A 173 18.61 -5.00 2.77
N GLN A 174 19.74 -5.60 2.38
CA GLN A 174 19.75 -6.92 1.70
C GLN A 174 19.27 -8.05 2.63
N ALA A 175 19.63 -7.97 3.91
CA ALA A 175 19.25 -8.93 4.92
C ALA A 175 17.80 -8.77 5.40
N TRP A 176 17.14 -7.64 5.12
CA TRP A 176 15.79 -7.33 5.59
C TRP A 176 14.79 -8.45 5.25
N ARG A 177 13.90 -8.74 6.20
CA ARG A 177 12.77 -9.66 6.05
C ARG A 177 11.48 -9.01 6.59
N PRO A 178 10.30 -9.33 6.03
CA PRO A 178 9.03 -8.81 6.54
C PRO A 178 8.83 -9.13 8.02
N GLY A 179 8.37 -8.15 8.81
CA GLY A 179 8.03 -8.33 10.23
C GLY A 179 9.22 -8.20 11.18
N GLN A 180 10.40 -7.85 10.69
CA GLN A 180 11.62 -7.76 11.49
C GLN A 180 11.55 -6.68 12.59
N LEU A 181 10.72 -5.64 12.43
CA LEU A 181 10.57 -4.55 13.41
C LEU A 181 9.43 -4.73 14.41
N GLU A 182 8.66 -5.83 14.33
CA GLU A 182 7.51 -6.08 15.22
C GLU A 182 7.93 -6.42 16.67
N GLY A 183 9.19 -6.85 16.90
CA GLY A 183 9.67 -7.29 18.22
C GLY A 183 9.90 -6.21 19.28
N GLY A 184 9.67 -4.93 18.98
CA GLY A 184 10.22 -3.82 19.77
C GLY A 184 9.26 -2.79 20.38
N ARG A 185 7.94 -2.82 20.17
CA ARG A 185 7.06 -1.71 20.64
C ARG A 185 5.77 -2.19 21.30
N GLY A 186 5.46 -1.55 22.43
CA GLY A 186 4.31 -1.82 23.31
C GLY A 186 2.95 -1.64 22.65
N GLU A 187 1.90 -1.94 23.44
CA GLU A 187 0.50 -2.10 22.99
C GLU A 187 0.08 -1.11 21.89
N SER A 188 -0.23 -1.68 20.72
CA SER A 188 -0.76 -0.96 19.56
C SER A 188 -2.10 -0.28 19.89
N ALA A 189 -2.30 0.94 19.39
CA ALA A 189 -3.59 1.64 19.45
C ALA A 189 -4.73 0.81 18.82
N VAL A 190 -4.43 -0.08 17.88
CA VAL A 190 -5.40 -1.03 17.31
C VAL A 190 -5.84 -2.07 18.35
N ALA A 191 -4.93 -2.51 19.22
CA ALA A 191 -5.26 -3.42 20.33
C ALA A 191 -6.08 -2.71 21.43
N VAL A 192 -5.90 -1.39 21.58
CA VAL A 192 -6.74 -0.57 22.45
C VAL A 192 -8.15 -0.45 21.87
N VAL A 193 -8.28 -0.09 20.59
CA VAL A 193 -9.57 0.05 19.90
C VAL A 193 -10.30 -1.29 19.79
N GLY A 194 -9.61 -2.39 19.48
CA GLY A 194 -10.21 -3.73 19.42
C GLY A 194 -10.82 -4.16 20.75
N ARG A 195 -10.12 -3.93 21.87
CA ARG A 195 -10.69 -4.18 23.21
C ARG A 195 -11.87 -3.26 23.52
N GLU A 196 -11.86 -2.02 23.03
CA GLU A 196 -12.96 -1.09 23.25
C GLU A 196 -14.22 -1.49 22.48
N LEU A 197 -14.07 -2.06 21.28
CA LEU A 197 -15.17 -2.64 20.50
C LEU A 197 -15.69 -3.95 21.12
N GLU A 198 -14.79 -4.83 21.59
CA GLU A 198 -15.17 -6.05 22.31
C GLU A 198 -15.92 -5.74 23.62
N LYS A 199 -15.52 -4.69 24.36
CA LYS A 199 -16.25 -4.20 25.55
C LYS A 199 -17.63 -3.63 25.20
N GLN A 200 -17.82 -3.15 23.98
CA GLN A 200 -19.10 -2.62 23.48
C GLN A 200 -19.99 -3.71 22.84
N GLY A 201 -19.52 -4.96 22.76
CA GLY A 201 -20.29 -6.07 22.21
C GLY A 201 -20.51 -6.00 20.69
N LEU A 202 -19.60 -5.33 19.97
CA LEU A 202 -19.59 -5.22 18.50
C LEU A 202 -18.47 -6.07 17.89
#